data_AF-A0A0M3IS80-F1
#
_entry.id   AF-A0A0M3IS80-F1
#
_cell.length_a   1.000
_cell.length_b   1.000
_cell.length_c   1.000
_cell.angle_alpha   90.00
_cell.angle_beta   90.00
_cell.angle_gamma   90.00
#
_symmetry.space_group_name_H-M   'P 1'
#
loop_
_entity.id
_entity.type
_entity.pdbx_description
1 polymer ?
#
loop_
_entity_poly.entity_id
_entity_poly.type
_entity_poly.pdbx_seq_one_letter_code
_entity_poly.pdbx_strand_id
1 'polypeptide(L)'
;MREARGDYASLRDAFTPNPCIDGEPLLNSEKQPVICGGNETCPGGYYCHVGGSPETTNCCPGSRRACDKPLEVGKGKERLERWYFDGGVQLCKKFIYRGIKGNANNFISRAACQEECKEMNPCSEGNPLVDSNGERMLCTGGQRVDSCPSTHYCHVGASSLTTLCCKRKDVDPCDQERAMGYGGEELPRWYYDSSRRKCAQFQYGGMGGNENNFISKHTCEQVCPEHRNYCPHGQPLFDPNGHEPISCGIDKACPTGFICHISAEYNVSDPADFCLQPRDPGPCDRFEKRYGYHPLSDTCVEYDYGGKIAYSYWSL
;
A
#
# COMPACT_ATOMS: atom_id res chain seq x y z
N MET A 1 -82.99 26.08 -12.01
CA MET A 1 -81.60 26.18 -11.54
C MET A 1 -80.77 25.23 -12.39
N ARG A 2 -79.89 25.77 -13.25
CA ARG A 2 -79.03 25.02 -14.17
C ARG A 2 -77.65 24.84 -13.55
N GLU A 3 -77.06 23.68 -13.82
CA GLU A 3 -75.69 23.28 -13.49
C GLU A 3 -74.64 24.23 -14.09
N ALA A 4 -73.51 24.35 -13.41
CA ALA A 4 -72.22 24.62 -14.03
C ALA A 4 -71.13 23.87 -13.25
N ARG A 5 -70.65 22.77 -13.86
CA ARG A 5 -69.35 22.14 -13.58
C ARG A 5 -68.26 23.09 -14.10
N GLY A 6 -67.20 23.27 -13.34
CA GLY A 6 -66.00 24.01 -13.74
C GLY A 6 -64.76 23.27 -13.26
N ASP A 7 -63.90 22.93 -14.21
CA ASP A 7 -62.88 21.90 -14.18
C ASP A 7 -61.70 22.13 -13.22
N TYR A 8 -61.34 21.07 -12.50
CA TYR A 8 -60.03 20.85 -11.88
C TYR A 8 -59.10 20.22 -12.92
N ALA A 9 -58.54 21.02 -13.83
CA ALA A 9 -57.52 20.54 -14.77
C ALA A 9 -56.60 21.67 -15.22
N SER A 10 -55.52 21.93 -14.48
CA SER A 10 -54.26 22.47 -15.02
C SER A 10 -53.23 22.64 -13.90
N LEU A 11 -52.47 21.59 -13.58
CA LEU A 11 -51.20 21.70 -12.83
C LEU A 11 -50.25 20.50 -13.07
N ARG A 12 -50.46 19.73 -14.15
CA ARG A 12 -49.55 18.65 -14.55
C ARG A 12 -49.05 18.94 -15.96
N ASP A 13 -47.99 19.73 -16.05
CA ASP A 13 -47.05 19.72 -17.17
C ASP A 13 -45.78 20.47 -16.73
N ALA A 14 -45.14 19.97 -15.67
CA ALA A 14 -43.71 20.20 -15.52
C ALA A 14 -43.05 19.31 -16.58
N PHE A 15 -42.79 19.89 -17.76
CA PHE A 15 -42.09 19.19 -18.84
C PHE A 15 -40.75 18.68 -18.32
N THR A 16 -40.63 17.37 -18.13
CA THR A 16 -39.40 16.76 -17.67
C THR A 16 -38.32 17.03 -18.72
N PRO A 17 -37.23 17.72 -18.37
CA PRO A 17 -36.23 18.09 -19.36
C PRO A 17 -35.53 16.84 -19.91
N ASN A 18 -35.31 16.78 -21.23
CA ASN A 18 -34.61 15.68 -21.88
C ASN A 18 -33.22 15.47 -21.20
N PRO A 19 -32.97 14.31 -20.54
CA PRO A 19 -31.73 14.05 -19.83
C PRO A 19 -30.54 13.73 -20.75
N CYS A 20 -30.77 13.27 -21.98
CA CYS A 20 -29.73 12.76 -22.86
C CYS A 20 -28.85 13.87 -23.43
N ILE A 21 -27.52 13.74 -23.32
CA ILE A 21 -26.58 14.71 -23.90
C ILE A 21 -26.77 14.86 -25.42
N ASP A 22 -26.96 13.73 -26.10
CA ASP A 22 -27.24 13.63 -27.53
C ASP A 22 -28.54 12.85 -27.76
N GLY A 23 -29.38 13.36 -28.67
CA GLY A 23 -30.66 12.74 -29.04
C GLY A 23 -31.73 12.80 -27.94
N GLU A 24 -32.75 11.95 -28.08
CA GLU A 24 -33.89 11.84 -27.17
C GLU A 24 -33.88 10.48 -26.46
N PRO A 25 -34.51 10.37 -25.27
CA PRO A 25 -34.63 9.11 -24.55
C PRO A 25 -35.32 8.04 -25.39
N LEU A 26 -34.91 6.78 -25.22
CA LEU A 26 -35.64 5.65 -25.77
C LEU A 26 -37.08 5.67 -25.26
N LEU A 27 -38.06 5.50 -26.15
CA LEU A 27 -39.48 5.44 -25.79
C LEU A 27 -40.01 4.01 -25.86
N ASN A 28 -40.93 3.68 -24.95
CA ASN A 28 -41.68 2.43 -24.96
C ASN A 28 -42.89 2.49 -25.92
N SER A 29 -43.71 1.43 -25.97
CA SER A 29 -44.93 1.36 -26.79
C SER A 29 -45.98 2.44 -26.48
N GLU A 30 -45.95 2.96 -25.25
CA GLU A 30 -46.84 4.03 -24.77
C GLU A 30 -46.25 5.44 -25.00
N LYS A 31 -45.13 5.53 -25.72
CA LYS A 31 -44.39 6.78 -25.98
C LYS A 31 -43.82 7.44 -24.73
N GLN A 32 -43.57 6.67 -23.68
CA GLN A 32 -42.93 7.14 -22.44
C GLN A 32 -41.44 6.79 -22.43
N PRO A 33 -40.58 7.63 -21.82
CA PRO A 33 -39.16 7.32 -21.64
C PRO A 33 -38.94 6.00 -20.92
N VAL A 34 -38.07 5.15 -21.46
CA VAL A 34 -37.63 3.91 -20.82
C VAL A 34 -36.70 4.27 -19.66
N ILE A 35 -37.14 3.98 -18.45
CA ILE A 35 -36.37 4.13 -17.21
C ILE A 35 -35.36 2.97 -17.12
N CYS A 36 -34.23 3.21 -16.46
CA CYS A 36 -33.18 2.21 -16.25
C CYS A 36 -32.56 2.35 -14.85
N GLY A 37 -31.79 1.36 -14.41
CA GLY A 37 -31.13 1.35 -13.11
C GLY A 37 -31.46 0.11 -12.28
N GLY A 38 -30.65 -0.15 -11.24
CA GLY A 38 -30.75 -1.40 -10.48
C GLY A 38 -30.43 -2.61 -11.37
N ASN A 39 -31.39 -3.52 -11.53
CA ASN A 39 -31.25 -4.69 -12.41
C ASN A 39 -31.63 -4.40 -13.88
N GLU A 40 -32.20 -3.23 -14.17
CA GLU A 40 -32.68 -2.90 -15.51
C GLU A 40 -31.55 -2.30 -16.37
N THR A 41 -31.27 -2.96 -17.49
CA THR A 41 -30.27 -2.50 -18.47
C THR A 41 -30.95 -2.00 -19.73
N CYS A 42 -30.36 -0.97 -20.35
CA CYS A 42 -30.83 -0.46 -21.64
C CYS A 42 -30.61 -1.48 -22.77
N PRO A 43 -31.23 -1.33 -23.94
CA PRO A 43 -30.93 -2.13 -25.13
C PRO A 43 -29.67 -1.64 -25.87
N GLY A 44 -29.22 -2.40 -26.87
CA GLY A 44 -28.01 -2.07 -27.65
C GLY A 44 -28.11 -0.69 -28.31
N GLY A 45 -27.00 0.07 -28.30
CA GLY A 45 -26.98 1.46 -28.78
C GLY A 45 -27.48 2.50 -27.77
N TYR A 46 -27.87 2.08 -26.57
CA TYR A 46 -28.26 2.95 -25.47
C TYR A 46 -27.44 2.64 -24.21
N TYR A 47 -27.18 3.68 -23.42
CA TYR A 47 -26.63 3.59 -22.07
C TYR A 47 -27.64 4.12 -21.06
N CYS A 48 -27.51 3.70 -19.81
CA CYS A 48 -28.36 4.23 -18.75
C CYS A 48 -27.80 5.58 -18.28
N HIS A 49 -28.49 6.67 -18.61
CA HIS A 49 -28.19 7.97 -18.04
C HIS A 49 -28.74 8.03 -16.61
N VAL A 50 -27.91 8.41 -15.64
CA VAL A 50 -28.29 8.48 -14.23
C VAL A 50 -28.49 9.94 -13.81
N GLY A 51 -29.76 10.37 -13.73
CA GLY A 51 -30.15 11.74 -13.39
C GLY A 51 -30.26 11.97 -11.88
N GLY A 52 -30.83 13.12 -11.49
CA GLY A 52 -31.14 13.44 -10.10
C GLY A 52 -32.41 12.79 -9.55
N SER A 53 -33.27 12.31 -10.46
CA SER A 53 -34.56 11.71 -10.16
C SER A 53 -34.85 10.53 -11.09
N PRO A 54 -35.85 9.67 -10.78
CA PRO A 54 -36.29 8.61 -11.70
C PRO A 54 -36.72 9.14 -13.07
N GLU A 55 -37.34 10.32 -13.13
CA GLU A 55 -37.82 10.93 -14.37
C GLU A 55 -36.69 11.44 -15.27
N THR A 56 -35.49 11.62 -14.70
CA THR A 56 -34.26 12.01 -15.44
C THR A 56 -33.27 10.85 -15.57
N THR A 57 -33.67 9.63 -15.18
CA THR A 57 -32.87 8.41 -15.26
C THR A 57 -33.43 7.50 -16.34
N ASN A 58 -32.89 7.61 -17.56
CA ASN A 58 -33.47 6.97 -18.74
C ASN A 58 -32.40 6.38 -19.67
N CYS A 59 -32.84 5.50 -20.57
CA CYS A 59 -31.99 5.00 -21.63
C CYS A 59 -31.73 6.06 -22.70
N CYS A 60 -30.49 6.53 -22.77
CA CYS A 60 -30.04 7.55 -23.70
C CYS A 60 -29.19 6.96 -24.83
N PRO A 61 -29.29 7.49 -26.07
CA PRO A 61 -28.48 7.02 -27.19
C PRO A 61 -26.99 7.15 -26.90
N GLY A 62 -26.22 6.10 -27.15
CA GLY A 62 -24.77 6.13 -26.98
C GLY A 62 -24.12 4.80 -26.66
N SER A 63 -22.82 4.87 -26.38
CA SER A 63 -22.01 3.71 -26.02
C SER A 63 -22.07 3.46 -24.51
N ARG A 64 -22.15 2.17 -24.12
CA ARG A 64 -21.99 1.74 -22.73
C ARG A 64 -20.55 1.69 -22.25
N ARG A 65 -19.56 1.95 -23.10
CA ARG A 65 -18.15 2.03 -22.70
C ARG A 65 -17.92 3.30 -21.89
N ALA A 66 -18.34 3.29 -20.64
CA ALA A 66 -18.28 4.43 -19.74
C ALA A 66 -16.84 4.91 -19.54
N CYS A 67 -15.91 3.99 -19.32
CA CYS A 67 -14.52 4.29 -18.96
C CYS A 67 -13.72 5.02 -20.06
N ASP A 68 -14.19 4.98 -21.32
CA ASP A 68 -13.58 5.68 -22.45
C ASP A 68 -14.14 7.10 -22.65
N LYS A 69 -15.18 7.48 -21.90
CA LYS A 69 -15.86 8.78 -22.06
C LYS A 69 -15.22 9.85 -21.18
N PRO A 70 -15.20 11.12 -21.62
CA PRO A 70 -14.68 12.21 -20.82
C PRO A 70 -15.58 12.49 -19.60
N LEU A 71 -15.05 13.24 -18.65
CA LEU A 71 -15.85 13.89 -17.61
C LEU A 71 -16.90 14.81 -18.23
N GLU A 72 -18.16 14.62 -17.90
CA GLU A 72 -19.26 15.50 -18.31
C GLU A 72 -20.04 16.02 -17.12
N VAL A 73 -19.84 17.30 -16.79
CA VAL A 73 -20.50 18.00 -15.67
C VAL A 73 -22.01 18.12 -15.89
N GLY A 74 -22.46 18.07 -17.15
CA GLY A 74 -23.87 18.18 -17.52
C GLY A 74 -24.43 19.59 -17.37
N LYS A 75 -25.75 19.70 -17.40
CA LYS A 75 -26.55 20.92 -17.28
C LYS A 75 -27.60 20.77 -16.17
N GLY A 76 -28.13 21.89 -15.70
CA GLY A 76 -29.15 21.94 -14.65
C GLY A 76 -28.71 22.75 -13.43
N LYS A 77 -29.56 22.75 -12.40
CA LYS A 77 -29.34 23.48 -11.14
C LYS A 77 -28.92 22.56 -9.99
N GLU A 78 -28.93 21.25 -10.22
CA GLU A 78 -28.59 20.28 -9.18
C GLU A 78 -27.09 20.28 -8.90
N ARG A 79 -26.75 19.76 -7.72
CA ARG A 79 -25.38 19.66 -7.22
C ARG A 79 -25.15 18.26 -6.66
N LEU A 80 -25.11 17.28 -7.55
CA LEU A 80 -25.04 15.87 -7.18
C LEU A 80 -23.58 15.43 -7.12
N GLU A 81 -23.13 14.91 -5.98
CA GLU A 81 -21.81 14.29 -5.89
C GLU A 81 -21.83 12.94 -6.61
N ARG A 82 -20.99 12.81 -7.63
CA ARG A 82 -20.89 11.63 -8.50
C ARG A 82 -19.44 11.24 -8.68
N TRP A 83 -19.24 10.04 -9.23
CA TRP A 83 -17.92 9.52 -9.57
C TRP A 83 -17.80 9.39 -11.09
N TYR A 84 -16.63 9.68 -11.62
CA TYR A 84 -16.27 9.40 -13.00
C TYR A 84 -14.87 8.77 -13.03
N PHE A 85 -14.62 7.95 -14.03
CA PHE A 85 -13.31 7.38 -14.30
C PHE A 85 -12.47 8.37 -15.12
N ASP A 86 -11.39 8.85 -14.52
CA ASP A 86 -10.37 9.64 -15.21
C ASP A 86 -9.36 8.68 -15.87
N GLY A 87 -9.49 8.50 -17.18
CA GLY A 87 -8.62 7.63 -17.96
C GLY A 87 -7.15 8.08 -18.03
N GLY A 88 -6.85 9.36 -17.76
CA GLY A 88 -5.49 9.87 -17.74
C GLY A 88 -4.70 9.40 -16.51
N VAL A 89 -5.38 9.28 -15.36
CA VAL A 89 -4.80 8.78 -14.11
C VAL A 89 -5.28 7.37 -13.73
N GLN A 90 -6.16 6.77 -14.53
CA GLN A 90 -6.78 5.45 -14.33
C GLN A 90 -7.45 5.31 -12.95
N LEU A 91 -8.25 6.32 -12.56
CA LEU A 91 -8.84 6.44 -11.23
C LEU A 91 -10.28 6.94 -11.26
N CYS A 92 -11.14 6.40 -10.40
CA CYS A 92 -12.45 7.01 -10.14
C CYS A 92 -12.29 8.24 -9.24
N LYS A 93 -12.68 9.42 -9.74
CA LYS A 93 -12.64 10.69 -9.01
C LYS A 93 -14.05 11.24 -8.80
N LYS A 94 -14.24 11.98 -7.71
CA LYS A 94 -15.49 12.70 -7.46
C LYS A 94 -15.62 13.91 -8.38
N PHE A 95 -16.85 14.21 -8.79
CA PHE A 95 -17.21 15.47 -9.42
C PHE A 95 -18.63 15.88 -9.04
N ILE A 96 -18.97 17.13 -9.33
CA ILE A 96 -20.32 17.65 -9.14
C ILE A 96 -21.05 17.58 -10.47
N TYR A 97 -22.04 16.71 -10.55
CA TYR A 97 -22.93 16.56 -11.69
C TYR A 97 -24.16 17.47 -11.55
N ARG A 98 -24.58 18.08 -12.67
CA ARG A 98 -25.65 19.09 -12.70
C ARG A 98 -27.07 18.52 -12.90
N GLY A 99 -27.19 17.21 -13.05
CA GLY A 99 -28.45 16.46 -13.05
C GLY A 99 -28.84 15.87 -14.41
N ILE A 100 -28.58 16.58 -15.51
CA ILE A 100 -28.92 16.12 -16.88
C ILE A 100 -27.78 16.40 -17.86
N LYS A 101 -27.87 15.84 -19.07
CA LYS A 101 -26.93 16.04 -20.19
C LYS A 101 -25.51 15.54 -19.91
N GLY A 102 -25.37 14.51 -19.09
CA GLY A 102 -24.12 13.78 -18.86
C GLY A 102 -23.96 12.61 -19.82
N ASN A 103 -22.89 11.85 -19.67
CA ASN A 103 -22.62 10.62 -20.41
C ASN A 103 -22.56 9.40 -19.48
N ALA A 104 -22.21 8.23 -20.01
CA ALA A 104 -22.13 6.97 -19.25
C ALA A 104 -21.04 6.95 -18.16
N ASN A 105 -20.04 7.83 -18.21
CA ASN A 105 -18.99 7.98 -17.19
C ASN A 105 -19.48 8.79 -15.99
N ASN A 106 -20.56 8.33 -15.38
CA ASN A 106 -21.23 8.98 -14.25
C ASN A 106 -21.83 7.92 -13.34
N PHE A 107 -21.16 7.69 -12.23
CA PHE A 107 -21.47 6.65 -11.26
C PHE A 107 -21.95 7.25 -9.95
N ILE A 108 -22.92 6.59 -9.30
CA ILE A 108 -23.48 7.03 -8.02
C ILE A 108 -22.46 6.86 -6.88
N SER A 109 -21.66 5.79 -6.93
CA SER A 109 -20.69 5.45 -5.90
C SER A 109 -19.32 5.14 -6.50
N ARG A 110 -18.28 5.26 -5.66
CA ARG A 110 -16.92 4.85 -6.02
C ARG A 110 -16.87 3.37 -6.41
N ALA A 111 -17.53 2.52 -5.64
CA ALA A 111 -17.56 1.08 -5.88
C ALA A 111 -18.14 0.74 -7.25
N ALA A 112 -19.26 1.37 -7.64
CA ALA A 112 -19.84 1.17 -8.97
C ALA A 112 -18.89 1.60 -10.10
N CYS A 113 -18.18 2.72 -9.91
CA CYS A 113 -17.15 3.15 -10.86
C CYS A 113 -15.99 2.14 -10.93
N GLN A 114 -15.53 1.60 -9.79
CA GLN A 114 -14.44 0.63 -9.72
C GLN A 114 -14.80 -0.75 -10.29
N GLU A 115 -16.07 -1.15 -10.19
CA GLU A 115 -16.56 -2.39 -10.79
C GLU A 115 -16.66 -2.29 -12.31
N GLU A 116 -17.16 -1.15 -12.83
CA GLU A 116 -17.27 -0.92 -14.27
C GLU A 116 -15.92 -0.60 -14.91
N CYS A 117 -15.12 0.23 -14.22
CA CYS A 117 -13.84 0.73 -14.70
C CYS A 117 -12.70 0.20 -13.84
N LYS A 118 -11.77 -0.49 -14.50
CA LYS A 118 -10.58 -1.05 -13.83
C LYS A 118 -9.66 0.08 -13.39
N GLU A 119 -9.74 0.45 -12.11
CA GLU A 119 -8.74 1.32 -11.50
C GLU A 119 -7.37 0.64 -11.53
N MET A 120 -6.35 1.41 -11.91
CA MET A 120 -4.98 0.98 -11.73
C MET A 120 -4.68 0.90 -10.23
N ASN A 121 -4.20 -0.23 -9.73
CA ASN A 121 -3.82 -0.37 -8.32
C ASN A 121 -2.40 -0.94 -8.24
N PRO A 122 -1.38 -0.16 -7.87
CA PRO A 122 -0.03 -0.69 -7.74
C PRO A 122 0.18 -1.54 -6.48
N CYS A 123 -0.72 -1.53 -5.50
CA CYS A 123 -0.54 -2.33 -4.29
C CYS A 123 -0.85 -3.81 -4.56
N SER A 124 -0.05 -4.71 -4.00
CA SER A 124 -0.29 -6.16 -4.07
C SER A 124 -1.47 -6.61 -3.21
N GLU A 125 -1.68 -5.93 -2.08
CA GLU A 125 -2.80 -6.18 -1.18
C GLU A 125 -3.46 -4.87 -0.77
N GLY A 126 -4.79 -4.87 -0.77
CA GLY A 126 -5.59 -3.69 -0.45
C GLY A 126 -5.49 -2.59 -1.51
N ASN A 127 -5.91 -1.39 -1.13
CA ASN A 127 -5.87 -0.20 -1.97
C ASN A 127 -4.75 0.74 -1.52
N PRO A 128 -4.23 1.61 -2.41
CA PRO A 128 -3.28 2.63 -2.01
C PRO A 128 -3.87 3.54 -0.94
N LEU A 129 -3.01 4.01 -0.03
CA LEU A 129 -3.39 4.97 1.00
C LEU A 129 -3.95 6.24 0.33
N VAL A 130 -5.03 6.77 0.89
CA VAL A 130 -5.63 8.04 0.46
C VAL A 130 -5.52 9.09 1.57
N ASP A 131 -5.50 10.36 1.18
CA ASP A 131 -5.51 11.51 2.08
C ASP A 131 -6.94 11.89 2.54
N SER A 132 -7.07 13.00 3.27
CA SER A 132 -8.37 13.50 3.75
C SER A 132 -9.35 13.89 2.64
N ASN A 133 -8.84 14.16 1.43
CA ASN A 133 -9.65 14.51 0.26
C ASN A 133 -10.02 13.27 -0.57
N GLY A 134 -9.53 12.09 -0.18
CA GLY A 134 -9.70 10.85 -0.93
C GLY A 134 -8.75 10.72 -2.12
N GLU A 135 -7.70 11.55 -2.19
CA GLU A 135 -6.66 11.44 -3.22
C GLU A 135 -5.57 10.47 -2.78
N ARG A 136 -5.01 9.70 -3.72
CA ARG A 136 -3.99 8.70 -3.41
C ARG A 136 -2.69 9.38 -2.98
N MET A 137 -2.08 8.87 -1.91
CA MET A 137 -0.86 9.41 -1.35
C MET A 137 0.36 8.95 -2.16
N LEU A 138 0.91 9.88 -2.94
CA LEU A 138 2.18 9.73 -3.64
C LEU A 138 3.34 9.69 -2.65
N CYS A 139 4.36 8.90 -2.98
CA CYS A 139 5.53 8.75 -2.14
C CYS A 139 6.82 8.94 -2.91
N THR A 140 7.88 9.25 -2.17
CA THR A 140 9.25 9.39 -2.71
C THR A 140 10.16 8.40 -1.99
N GLY A 141 9.90 7.12 -2.20
CA GLY A 141 10.65 6.03 -1.59
C GLY A 141 11.57 5.32 -2.57
N GLY A 142 12.57 4.62 -2.02
CA GLY A 142 13.54 3.81 -2.77
C GLY A 142 14.98 4.32 -2.74
N GLN A 143 15.27 5.47 -2.13
CA GLN A 143 16.62 6.00 -1.92
C GLN A 143 16.80 6.79 -0.59
N ARG A 144 16.41 6.19 0.56
CA ARG A 144 16.79 6.52 1.98
C ARG A 144 15.70 7.01 2.92
N VAL A 145 14.62 7.66 2.46
CA VAL A 145 13.52 8.09 3.37
C VAL A 145 12.18 7.67 2.78
N ASP A 146 11.44 6.86 3.52
CA ASP A 146 10.07 6.51 3.18
C ASP A 146 9.15 7.66 3.62
N SER A 147 8.52 8.34 2.65
CA SER A 147 7.57 9.42 2.95
C SER A 147 6.20 8.91 3.40
N CYS A 148 6.00 7.59 3.42
CA CYS A 148 4.76 6.97 3.89
C CYS A 148 4.72 6.88 5.42
N PRO A 149 3.53 6.87 6.03
CA PRO A 149 3.37 6.56 7.46
C PRO A 149 3.92 5.17 7.80
N SER A 150 4.28 4.93 9.07
CA SER A 150 4.87 3.65 9.52
C SER A 150 4.03 2.40 9.25
N THR A 151 2.74 2.53 8.98
CA THR A 151 1.83 1.44 8.60
C THR A 151 1.86 1.10 7.10
N HIS A 152 2.57 1.89 6.31
CA HIS A 152 2.63 1.80 4.86
C HIS A 152 4.08 1.91 4.37
N TYR A 153 4.36 1.32 3.23
CA TYR A 153 5.65 1.43 2.55
C TYR A 153 5.44 2.15 1.23
N CYS A 154 6.47 2.84 0.77
CA CYS A 154 6.42 3.38 -0.57
C CYS A 154 6.64 2.29 -1.62
N HIS A 155 5.56 1.92 -2.31
CA HIS A 155 5.67 1.13 -3.53
C HIS A 155 6.23 2.01 -4.65
N VAL A 156 7.28 1.55 -5.33
CA VAL A 156 7.89 2.26 -6.46
C VAL A 156 7.57 1.53 -7.76
N GLY A 157 6.73 2.13 -8.60
CA GLY A 157 6.34 1.56 -9.89
C GLY A 157 7.16 2.10 -11.07
N ALA A 158 6.59 2.05 -12.28
CA ALA A 158 7.21 2.55 -13.51
C ALA A 158 7.07 4.06 -13.70
N SER A 159 6.04 4.66 -13.10
CA SER A 159 5.74 6.09 -13.15
C SER A 159 5.35 6.63 -11.78
N SER A 160 5.20 7.95 -11.68
CA SER A 160 4.65 8.62 -10.48
C SER A 160 3.25 8.12 -10.14
N LEU A 161 2.40 7.81 -11.13
CA LEU A 161 1.04 7.30 -10.90
C LEU A 161 1.02 5.92 -10.22
N THR A 162 2.07 5.14 -10.42
CA THR A 162 2.27 3.83 -9.78
C THR A 162 3.19 3.89 -8.56
N THR A 163 3.60 5.09 -8.12
CA THR A 163 4.49 5.26 -6.97
C THR A 163 3.71 5.81 -5.78
N LEU A 164 3.21 4.92 -4.94
CA LEU A 164 2.17 5.20 -3.94
C LEU A 164 2.45 4.48 -2.61
N CYS A 165 1.87 4.99 -1.53
CA CYS A 165 1.91 4.32 -0.24
C CYS A 165 0.99 3.08 -0.21
N CYS A 166 1.59 1.90 -0.05
CA CYS A 166 0.89 0.61 0.05
C CYS A 166 1.00 0.04 1.46
N LYS A 167 0.01 -0.75 1.87
CA LYS A 167 -0.04 -1.30 3.23
C LYS A 167 1.17 -2.20 3.50
N ARG A 168 1.89 -1.96 4.61
CA ARG A 168 2.99 -2.83 5.06
C ARG A 168 2.47 -4.18 5.54
N LYS A 169 3.28 -5.21 5.33
CA LYS A 169 3.10 -6.50 6.00
C LYS A 169 3.89 -6.50 7.30
N ASP A 170 3.42 -7.26 8.28
CA ASP A 170 4.15 -7.49 9.54
C ASP A 170 5.24 -8.56 9.35
N VAL A 171 6.05 -8.38 8.30
CA VAL A 171 7.14 -9.26 7.91
C VAL A 171 8.28 -8.35 7.44
N ASP A 172 9.46 -8.53 8.00
CA ASP A 172 10.64 -7.76 7.62
C ASP A 172 10.90 -7.87 6.10
N PRO A 173 11.16 -6.75 5.38
CA PRO A 173 11.34 -6.74 3.94
C PRO A 173 12.34 -7.78 3.42
N CYS A 174 13.42 -8.04 4.15
CA CYS A 174 14.47 -8.96 3.72
C CYS A 174 14.09 -10.43 3.92
N ASP A 175 13.04 -10.71 4.69
CA ASP A 175 12.50 -12.07 4.85
C ASP A 175 11.33 -12.34 3.89
N GLN A 176 10.86 -11.32 3.16
CA GLN A 176 9.82 -11.48 2.15
C GLN A 176 10.37 -12.13 0.87
N GLU A 177 9.56 -12.94 0.19
CA GLU A 177 9.98 -13.60 -1.06
C GLU A 177 10.19 -12.60 -2.21
N ARG A 178 10.96 -13.01 -3.23
CA ARG A 178 11.08 -12.23 -4.47
C ARG A 178 9.73 -12.18 -5.19
N ALA A 179 9.13 -11.00 -5.30
CA ALA A 179 7.85 -10.82 -5.98
C ALA A 179 7.98 -10.06 -7.30
N MET A 180 7.83 -10.77 -8.43
CA MET A 180 7.90 -10.21 -9.79
C MET A 180 6.85 -9.13 -10.06
N GLY A 181 5.76 -9.12 -9.28
CA GLY A 181 4.63 -8.22 -9.52
C GLY A 181 3.88 -8.57 -10.81
N TYR A 182 3.09 -7.62 -11.29
CA TYR A 182 2.36 -7.69 -12.55
C TYR A 182 2.44 -6.33 -13.27
N GLY A 183 1.99 -6.31 -14.51
CA GLY A 183 2.10 -5.18 -15.42
C GLY A 183 2.83 -5.58 -16.71
N GLY A 184 3.11 -4.60 -17.57
CA GLY A 184 3.76 -4.80 -18.86
C GLY A 184 5.18 -4.25 -18.92
N GLU A 185 5.75 -3.84 -17.79
CA GLU A 185 7.04 -3.16 -17.70
C GLU A 185 8.14 -4.16 -17.34
N GLU A 186 9.37 -3.92 -17.79
CA GLU A 186 10.56 -4.72 -17.46
C GLU A 186 11.53 -3.90 -16.60
N LEU A 187 11.12 -3.56 -15.36
CA LEU A 187 11.93 -2.69 -14.50
C LEU A 187 13.03 -3.51 -13.81
N PRO A 188 14.33 -3.19 -14.00
CA PRO A 188 15.40 -3.84 -13.28
C PRO A 188 15.38 -3.40 -11.81
N ARG A 189 15.24 -4.37 -10.91
CA ARG A 189 15.17 -4.15 -9.46
C ARG A 189 16.11 -5.09 -8.72
N TRP A 190 16.31 -4.80 -7.45
CA TRP A 190 17.09 -5.61 -6.54
C TRP A 190 16.17 -6.18 -5.46
N TYR A 191 16.39 -7.43 -5.08
CA TYR A 191 15.77 -8.05 -3.93
C TYR A 191 16.86 -8.73 -3.10
N TYR A 192 16.62 -8.91 -1.82
CA TYR A 192 17.46 -9.70 -0.95
C TYR A 192 17.08 -11.17 -1.05
N ASP A 193 18.03 -11.99 -1.48
CA ASP A 193 17.90 -13.44 -1.51
C ASP A 193 18.38 -14.01 -0.18
N SER A 194 17.44 -14.35 0.70
CA SER A 194 17.73 -14.88 2.04
C SER A 194 18.48 -16.22 2.00
N SER A 195 18.30 -17.03 0.95
CA SER A 195 19.01 -18.30 0.77
C SER A 195 20.49 -18.10 0.46
N ARG A 196 20.82 -17.03 -0.26
CA ARG A 196 22.20 -16.65 -0.61
C ARG A 196 22.79 -15.59 0.32
N ARG A 197 21.98 -15.04 1.23
CA ARG A 197 22.27 -13.89 2.09
C ARG A 197 22.80 -12.67 1.31
N LYS A 198 22.31 -12.45 0.08
CA LYS A 198 22.84 -11.42 -0.84
C LYS A 198 21.75 -10.74 -1.66
N CYS A 199 21.99 -9.48 -2.01
CA CYS A 199 21.15 -8.75 -2.95
C CYS A 199 21.39 -9.24 -4.39
N ALA A 200 20.31 -9.58 -5.09
CA ALA A 200 20.31 -10.05 -6.46
C ALA A 200 19.34 -9.22 -7.32
N GLN A 201 19.62 -9.14 -8.62
CA GLN A 201 18.74 -8.47 -9.57
C GLN A 201 17.57 -9.35 -9.97
N PHE A 202 16.42 -8.73 -10.24
CA PHE A 202 15.27 -9.35 -10.87
C PHE A 202 14.51 -8.35 -11.75
N GLN A 203 13.67 -8.86 -12.65
CA GLN A 203 12.77 -8.03 -13.44
C GLN A 203 11.44 -7.86 -12.70
N TYR A 204 10.96 -6.63 -12.61
CA TYR A 204 9.74 -6.29 -11.90
C TYR A 204 8.71 -5.68 -12.87
N GLY A 205 7.47 -6.17 -12.80
CA GLY A 205 6.38 -5.83 -13.71
C GLY A 205 5.82 -4.41 -13.59
N GLY A 206 6.22 -3.66 -12.56
CA GLY A 206 5.85 -2.26 -12.33
C GLY A 206 4.68 -2.03 -11.37
N MET A 207 3.88 -3.05 -11.07
CA MET A 207 2.80 -3.03 -10.08
C MET A 207 2.80 -4.29 -9.20
N GLY A 208 2.20 -4.19 -8.02
CA GLY A 208 2.13 -5.27 -7.05
C GLY A 208 3.48 -5.51 -6.38
N GLY A 209 3.82 -6.78 -6.13
CA GLY A 209 5.06 -7.12 -5.44
C GLY A 209 5.01 -6.87 -3.94
N ASN A 210 6.16 -6.67 -3.31
CA ASN A 210 6.29 -6.51 -1.87
C ASN A 210 7.48 -5.59 -1.52
N GLU A 211 7.82 -5.50 -0.24
CA GLU A 211 8.86 -4.57 0.24
C GLU A 211 10.29 -5.03 -0.09
N ASN A 212 10.46 -6.30 -0.47
CA ASN A 212 11.72 -6.84 -0.97
C ASN A 212 11.97 -6.44 -2.44
N ASN A 213 11.89 -5.15 -2.71
CA ASN A 213 12.01 -4.57 -4.04
C ASN A 213 12.67 -3.20 -3.95
N PHE A 214 13.96 -3.17 -4.27
CA PHE A 214 14.83 -2.01 -4.14
C PHE A 214 15.25 -1.50 -5.52
N ILE A 215 15.35 -0.17 -5.66
CA ILE A 215 15.76 0.47 -6.93
C ILE A 215 17.24 0.20 -7.22
N SER A 216 18.08 0.07 -6.19
CA SER A 216 19.52 -0.11 -6.35
C SER A 216 20.08 -1.21 -5.44
N LYS A 217 21.23 -1.77 -5.86
CA LYS A 217 22.00 -2.71 -5.04
C LYS A 217 22.33 -2.12 -3.68
N HIS A 218 22.84 -0.90 -3.68
CA HIS A 218 23.25 -0.19 -2.47
C HIS A 218 22.09 -0.05 -1.47
N THR A 219 20.90 0.33 -1.93
CA THR A 219 19.73 0.44 -1.07
C THR A 219 19.27 -0.91 -0.54
N CYS A 220 19.37 -1.97 -1.34
CA CYS A 220 19.11 -3.33 -0.89
C CYS A 220 20.10 -3.75 0.21
N GLU A 221 21.40 -3.55 0.01
CA GLU A 221 22.44 -3.96 0.98
C GLU A 221 22.39 -3.14 2.28
N GLN A 222 21.95 -1.88 2.21
CA GLN A 222 21.72 -1.06 3.39
C GLN A 222 20.53 -1.52 4.23
N VAL A 223 19.42 -1.88 3.58
CA VAL A 223 18.20 -2.36 4.26
C VAL A 223 18.36 -3.80 4.70
N CYS A 224 19.01 -4.62 3.88
CA CYS A 224 19.24 -6.05 4.05
C CYS A 224 20.74 -6.39 4.05
N PRO A 225 21.46 -6.06 5.13
CA PRO A 225 22.88 -6.39 5.25
C PRO A 225 23.10 -7.91 5.22
N GLU A 226 24.17 -8.36 4.55
CA GLU A 226 24.59 -9.77 4.51
C GLU A 226 24.76 -10.37 5.92
N HIS A 227 25.14 -9.54 6.88
CA HIS A 227 25.41 -9.93 8.27
C HIS A 227 24.27 -9.58 9.25
N ARG A 228 23.05 -9.29 8.78
CA ARG A 228 21.92 -8.83 9.63
C ARG A 228 21.52 -9.76 10.78
N ASN A 229 21.82 -11.06 10.66
CA ASN A 229 21.49 -12.07 11.66
C ASN A 229 22.71 -12.50 12.48
N TYR A 230 23.84 -11.82 12.33
CA TYR A 230 25.08 -12.20 13.02
C TYR A 230 25.06 -11.82 14.50
N CYS A 231 24.29 -10.81 14.84
CA CYS A 231 24.30 -10.19 16.15
C CYS A 231 22.86 -9.87 16.55
N PRO A 232 22.41 -10.26 17.76
CA PRO A 232 21.06 -9.94 18.24
C PRO A 232 20.86 -8.45 18.55
N HIS A 233 21.94 -7.68 18.75
CA HIS A 233 21.86 -6.27 19.15
C HIS A 233 22.20 -5.28 18.02
N GLY A 234 22.44 -5.75 16.79
CA GLY A 234 22.68 -4.87 15.64
C GLY A 234 23.56 -5.51 14.57
N GLN A 235 24.27 -4.67 13.81
CA GLN A 235 25.29 -5.18 12.89
C GLN A 235 26.60 -5.46 13.63
N PRO A 236 27.36 -6.51 13.24
CA PRO A 236 28.67 -6.75 13.83
C PRO A 236 29.63 -5.58 13.55
N LEU A 237 30.62 -5.40 14.42
CA LEU A 237 31.72 -4.47 14.15
C LEU A 237 32.51 -4.96 12.93
N PHE A 238 32.84 -4.06 12.00
CA PHE A 238 33.68 -4.37 10.84
C PHE A 238 35.10 -3.86 11.00
N ASP A 239 36.03 -4.46 10.26
CA ASP A 239 37.39 -3.95 10.13
C ASP A 239 37.41 -2.51 9.57
N PRO A 240 38.53 -1.78 9.68
CA PRO A 240 38.62 -0.40 9.20
C PRO A 240 38.30 -0.21 7.71
N ASN A 241 38.39 -1.28 6.91
CA ASN A 241 38.05 -1.27 5.49
C ASN A 241 36.58 -1.61 5.22
N GLY A 242 35.81 -2.05 6.23
CA GLY A 242 34.41 -2.43 6.11
C GLY A 242 34.18 -3.76 5.37
N HIS A 243 35.22 -4.58 5.18
CA HIS A 243 35.14 -5.79 4.36
C HIS A 243 34.73 -7.03 5.16
N GLU A 244 35.24 -7.17 6.40
CA GLU A 244 34.98 -8.36 7.21
C GLU A 244 34.58 -7.98 8.63
N PRO A 245 33.62 -8.73 9.22
CA PRO A 245 33.27 -8.54 10.62
C PRO A 245 34.45 -8.93 11.51
N ILE A 246 34.70 -8.12 12.54
CA ILE A 246 35.76 -8.36 13.51
C ILE A 246 35.40 -9.60 14.31
N SER A 247 36.20 -10.65 14.10
CA SER A 247 36.08 -11.88 14.86
C SER A 247 36.53 -11.71 16.31
N CYS A 248 35.89 -12.45 17.20
CA CYS A 248 36.21 -12.50 18.62
C CYS A 248 36.24 -13.95 19.11
N GLY A 249 36.75 -14.16 20.33
CA GLY A 249 36.78 -15.49 20.93
C GLY A 249 37.49 -15.49 22.28
N ILE A 250 37.87 -16.69 22.73
CA ILE A 250 38.55 -16.89 24.03
C ILE A 250 39.84 -16.07 24.11
N ASP A 251 40.65 -16.11 23.04
CA ASP A 251 41.96 -15.44 23.01
C ASP A 251 41.91 -14.04 22.37
N LYS A 252 40.72 -13.56 21.99
CA LYS A 252 40.54 -12.29 21.27
C LYS A 252 39.34 -11.53 21.81
N ALA A 253 39.63 -10.57 22.68
CA ALA A 253 38.65 -9.68 23.27
C ALA A 253 37.97 -8.77 22.23
N CYS A 254 36.73 -8.39 22.49
CA CYS A 254 36.03 -7.38 21.71
C CYS A 254 36.46 -5.97 22.12
N PRO A 255 36.42 -4.98 21.20
CA PRO A 255 36.59 -3.58 21.55
C PRO A 255 35.52 -3.08 22.53
N THR A 256 35.77 -1.94 23.18
CA THR A 256 34.82 -1.31 24.11
C THR A 256 33.47 -1.06 23.43
N GLY A 257 32.37 -1.42 24.13
CA GLY A 257 31.01 -1.31 23.61
C GLY A 257 30.54 -2.52 22.81
N PHE A 258 31.33 -3.61 22.79
CA PHE A 258 30.99 -4.84 22.09
C PHE A 258 31.18 -6.06 22.99
N ILE A 259 30.30 -7.05 22.82
CA ILE A 259 30.42 -8.38 23.43
C ILE A 259 30.72 -9.42 22.35
N CYS A 260 31.33 -10.54 22.72
CA CYS A 260 31.57 -11.60 21.76
C CYS A 260 30.32 -12.46 21.59
N HIS A 261 29.62 -12.31 20.47
CA HIS A 261 28.52 -13.19 20.09
C HIS A 261 29.07 -14.42 19.36
N ILE A 262 28.90 -15.58 19.97
CA ILE A 262 29.44 -16.87 19.51
C ILE A 262 28.27 -17.72 19.02
N SER A 263 28.32 -18.12 17.75
CA SER A 263 27.35 -19.01 17.13
C SER A 263 28.05 -20.26 16.55
N ALA A 264 27.26 -21.21 16.04
CA ALA A 264 27.82 -22.38 15.36
C ALA A 264 28.54 -22.03 14.04
N GLU A 265 28.22 -20.88 13.44
CA GLU A 265 28.73 -20.48 12.12
C GLU A 265 29.82 -19.40 12.20
N TYR A 266 29.78 -18.53 13.21
CA TYR A 266 30.65 -17.36 13.32
C TYR A 266 30.75 -16.83 14.75
N ASN A 267 31.88 -16.18 15.05
CA ASN A 267 32.09 -15.44 16.30
C ASN A 267 32.42 -13.98 15.95
N VAL A 268 31.58 -13.04 16.38
CA VAL A 268 31.70 -11.63 16.00
C VAL A 268 31.46 -10.68 17.15
N SER A 269 32.06 -9.50 17.06
CA SER A 269 31.84 -8.40 18.01
C SER A 269 30.44 -7.79 17.80
N ASP A 270 29.54 -8.07 18.74
CA ASP A 270 28.14 -7.65 18.79
C ASP A 270 28.00 -6.34 19.59
N PRO A 271 27.39 -5.28 19.02
CA PRO A 271 27.25 -3.98 19.69
C PRO A 271 26.33 -4.09 20.91
N ALA A 272 26.93 -4.26 22.08
CA ALA A 272 26.21 -4.35 23.33
C ALA A 272 27.09 -3.86 24.47
N ASP A 273 26.49 -3.10 25.39
CA ASP A 273 27.13 -2.75 26.64
C ASP A 273 27.11 -3.97 27.57
N PHE A 274 28.29 -4.53 27.82
CA PHE A 274 28.50 -5.68 28.69
C PHE A 274 27.89 -5.46 30.09
N CYS A 275 28.02 -4.26 30.65
CA CYS A 275 27.52 -3.97 31.99
C CYS A 275 25.98 -4.02 32.06
N LEU A 276 25.29 -3.75 30.94
CA LEU A 276 23.83 -3.77 30.88
C LEU A 276 23.26 -5.13 30.52
N GLN A 277 24.10 -6.11 30.17
CA GLN A 277 23.64 -7.45 29.86
C GLN A 277 23.15 -8.19 31.11
N PRO A 278 22.17 -9.11 30.98
CA PRO A 278 21.79 -9.99 32.07
C PRO A 278 22.99 -10.80 32.57
N ARG A 279 23.10 -10.98 33.89
CA ARG A 279 24.09 -11.89 34.50
C ARG A 279 23.81 -13.32 34.03
N ASP A 280 24.77 -13.92 33.35
CA ASP A 280 24.70 -15.29 32.83
C ASP A 280 25.39 -16.26 33.82
N PRO A 281 24.64 -17.16 34.50
CA PRO A 281 25.20 -18.20 35.36
C PRO A 281 26.08 -19.20 34.61
N GLY A 282 25.92 -19.34 33.30
CA GLY A 282 26.54 -20.39 32.51
C GLY A 282 25.87 -21.77 32.70
N PRO A 283 26.21 -22.75 31.85
CA PRO A 283 25.50 -24.03 31.76
C PRO A 283 25.95 -25.11 32.76
N CYS A 284 26.95 -24.86 33.60
CA CYS A 284 27.56 -25.88 34.46
C CYS A 284 26.99 -25.86 35.89
N ASP A 285 26.93 -27.02 36.55
CA ASP A 285 26.25 -27.17 37.86
C ASP A 285 27.14 -26.87 39.08
N ARG A 286 28.42 -26.52 38.88
CA ARG A 286 29.36 -26.21 39.97
C ARG A 286 29.56 -24.71 40.09
N PHE A 287 28.98 -24.11 41.13
CA PHE A 287 28.94 -22.66 41.28
C PHE A 287 30.15 -22.08 42.03
N GLU A 288 30.66 -20.97 41.50
CA GLU A 288 31.55 -20.01 42.14
C GLU A 288 30.79 -18.68 42.33
N LYS A 289 31.05 -17.96 43.42
CA LYS A 289 30.47 -16.62 43.63
C LYS A 289 31.15 -15.59 42.74
N ARG A 290 30.38 -14.84 41.96
CA ARG A 290 30.85 -13.72 41.12
C ARG A 290 29.97 -12.49 41.30
N TYR A 291 30.45 -11.34 40.83
CA TYR A 291 29.74 -10.07 40.90
C TYR A 291 29.40 -9.57 39.49
N GLY A 292 28.20 -9.02 39.32
CA GLY A 292 27.78 -8.36 38.07
C GLY A 292 27.05 -7.05 38.34
N TYR A 293 27.18 -6.10 37.43
CA TYR A 293 26.54 -4.78 37.56
C TYR A 293 25.01 -4.89 37.51
N HIS A 294 24.32 -4.04 38.27
CA HIS A 294 22.87 -3.94 38.31
C HIS A 294 22.43 -2.49 38.01
N PRO A 295 21.86 -2.21 36.82
CA PRO A 295 21.70 -0.84 36.33
C PRO A 295 20.67 0.00 37.10
N LEU A 296 19.67 -0.61 37.72
CA LEU A 296 18.66 0.13 38.50
C LEU A 296 19.17 0.58 39.87
N SER A 297 20.11 -0.17 40.45
CA SER A 297 20.67 0.14 41.77
C SER A 297 22.04 0.77 41.68
N ASP A 298 22.64 0.83 40.48
CA ASP A 298 23.99 1.33 40.23
C ASP A 298 25.05 0.65 41.15
N THR A 299 24.93 -0.67 41.32
CA THR A 299 25.80 -1.46 42.20
C THR A 299 26.16 -2.81 41.60
N CYS A 300 27.30 -3.37 42.01
CA CYS A 300 27.66 -4.75 41.71
C CYS A 300 26.98 -5.70 42.71
N VAL A 301 26.22 -6.66 42.20
CA VAL A 301 25.50 -7.66 42.99
C VAL A 301 26.11 -9.04 42.79
N GLU A 302 26.16 -9.82 43.86
CA GLU A 302 26.66 -11.21 43.83
C GLU A 302 25.68 -12.13 43.10
N TYR A 303 26.21 -13.10 42.34
CA TYR A 303 25.44 -14.17 41.71
C TYR A 303 26.24 -15.49 41.66
N ASP A 304 25.52 -16.60 41.54
CA ASP A 304 26.11 -17.93 41.38
C ASP A 304 26.49 -18.16 39.92
N TYR A 305 27.78 -18.38 39.66
CA TYR A 305 28.32 -18.65 38.34
C TYR A 305 28.80 -20.10 38.24
N GLY A 306 28.13 -20.90 37.43
CA GLY A 306 28.35 -22.32 37.25
C GLY A 306 29.59 -22.71 36.44
N GLY A 307 30.17 -21.77 35.67
CA GLY A 307 31.20 -22.05 34.67
C GLY A 307 30.62 -22.33 33.27
N LYS A 308 31.47 -22.60 32.27
CA LYS A 308 31.06 -22.83 30.87
C LYS A 308 31.65 -24.07 30.21
N ILE A 309 30.84 -24.69 29.35
CA ILE A 309 31.28 -25.34 28.10
C ILE A 309 31.04 -24.31 26.98
N ALA A 310 32.11 -23.81 26.35
CA ALA A 310 32.29 -23.19 25.02
C ALA A 310 31.20 -22.34 24.29
N TYR A 311 30.00 -22.13 24.81
CA TYR A 311 28.94 -21.34 24.18
C TYR A 311 28.34 -20.46 25.26
N SER A 312 28.49 -19.14 25.17
CA SER A 312 28.20 -18.25 26.30
C SER A 312 29.15 -17.03 26.31
N TYR A 313 28.69 -15.79 26.33
CA TYR A 313 29.46 -14.52 26.28
C TYR A 313 30.66 -14.38 27.23
N TRP A 314 31.88 -14.16 26.74
CA TRP A 314 33.10 -14.03 27.57
C TRP A 314 33.56 -12.57 27.77
N SER A 315 34.00 -12.25 28.99
CA SER A 315 34.89 -11.13 29.33
C SER A 315 36.07 -11.66 30.15
N LEU A 316 37.24 -11.05 29.95
CA LEU A 316 38.44 -11.17 30.79
C LEU A 316 38.23 -10.47 32.14
#